data_AF-A0ABD0NEB3-F1
#
_entry.id   AF-A0ABD0NEB3-F1
#
_cell.length_a   1.000
_cell.length_b   1.000
_cell.length_c   1.000
_cell.angle_alpha   90.00
_cell.angle_beta   90.00
_cell.angle_gamma   90.00
#
_symmetry.space_group_name_H-M   'P 1'
#
loop_
_entity.id
_entity.type
_entity.pdbx_description
1 polymer ?
#
loop_
_entity_poly.entity_id
_entity_poly.type
_entity_poly.pdbx_seq_one_letter_code
_entity_poly.pdbx_strand_id
1 'polypeptide(L)'
;PAAMNHTEHTVSTLGSVVVGEPGRPVEDLEGELEKKIRLLEKERKNLRKETQSHHQHIDQGINTLQERIAELEQSLTDYSYPQGYKLSFPVRTNYMYGLVRRNIPEMYAFTACLWLKPAESGIGTPFSYAVPEQPNELVLLQGIHNPAELLINDK
;
A
#
# COMPACT_ATOMS: atom_id res chain seq x y z
N PRO A 1 -13.01 -21.31 -8.16
CA PRO A 1 -13.59 -22.59 -8.63
C PRO A 1 -14.96 -22.37 -9.29
N ALA A 2 -14.98 -22.35 -10.61
CA ALA A 2 -16.19 -22.41 -11.43
C ALA A 2 -15.88 -23.38 -12.58
N ALA A 3 -16.74 -24.39 -12.74
CA ALA A 3 -16.65 -25.42 -13.78
C ALA A 3 -17.37 -24.96 -15.07
N MET A 4 -17.22 -25.77 -16.12
CA MET A 4 -17.85 -25.74 -17.47
C MET A 4 -17.09 -24.87 -18.51
N ASN A 5 -16.80 -25.32 -19.73
CA ASN A 5 -17.45 -26.34 -20.57
C ASN A 5 -16.45 -27.01 -21.55
N HIS A 6 -16.72 -28.28 -21.85
CA HIS A 6 -16.27 -28.96 -23.05
C HIS A 6 -17.04 -28.43 -24.27
N THR A 7 -16.36 -28.30 -25.41
CA THR A 7 -17.02 -28.23 -26.72
C THR A 7 -16.27 -29.12 -27.68
N GLU A 8 -17.04 -30.01 -28.31
CA GLU A 8 -16.63 -31.09 -29.19
C GLU A 8 -16.03 -30.56 -30.50
N HIS A 9 -14.96 -31.21 -30.97
CA HIS A 9 -14.60 -31.18 -32.39
C HIS A 9 -14.76 -32.59 -32.95
N THR A 10 -15.83 -32.74 -33.72
CA THR A 10 -16.10 -33.86 -34.63
C THR A 10 -15.02 -33.90 -35.71
N VAL A 11 -14.30 -35.01 -35.81
CA VAL A 11 -13.45 -35.30 -36.98
C VAL A 11 -14.10 -36.42 -37.77
N SER A 12 -14.53 -36.06 -38.98
CA SER A 12 -15.14 -36.95 -39.96
C SER A 12 -14.08 -37.91 -40.52
N THR A 13 -14.33 -39.20 -40.34
CA THR A 13 -13.52 -40.29 -40.90
C THR A 13 -13.84 -40.46 -42.38
N LEU A 14 -12.94 -40.05 -43.27
CA LEU A 14 -12.85 -40.62 -44.62
C LEU A 14 -11.59 -41.48 -44.69
N GLY A 15 -11.81 -42.78 -44.83
CA GLY A 15 -10.75 -43.76 -45.04
C GLY A 15 -10.04 -43.53 -46.37
N SER A 16 -8.72 -43.54 -46.31
CA SER A 16 -7.87 -43.87 -47.46
C SER A 16 -7.02 -45.06 -47.08
N VAL A 17 -7.27 -46.17 -47.77
CA VAL A 17 -6.47 -47.39 -47.73
C VAL A 17 -5.13 -47.06 -48.37
N VAL A 18 -4.05 -47.11 -47.59
CA VAL A 18 -2.69 -47.16 -48.12
C VAL A 18 -1.98 -48.40 -47.57
N VAL A 19 -2.05 -49.43 -48.41
CA VAL A 19 -1.00 -50.40 -48.76
C VAL A 19 0.28 -50.31 -47.91
N GLY A 20 0.63 -51.43 -47.29
CA GLY A 20 1.86 -51.58 -46.51
C GLY A 20 3.11 -51.30 -47.35
N GLU A 21 3.93 -50.36 -46.89
CA GLU A 21 5.31 -50.19 -47.32
C GLU A 21 6.24 -51.13 -46.52
N PRO A 22 7.26 -51.70 -47.17
CA PRO A 22 8.24 -52.56 -46.52
C PRO A 22 9.05 -51.74 -45.52
N GLY A 23 9.45 -52.41 -44.42
CA GLY A 23 10.07 -51.80 -43.25
C GLY A 23 11.08 -50.71 -43.56
N ARG A 24 10.87 -49.53 -42.97
CA ARG A 24 11.89 -48.48 -42.90
C ARG A 24 13.17 -49.08 -42.29
N PRO A 25 14.36 -48.77 -42.82
CA PRO A 25 15.62 -49.23 -42.25
C PRO A 25 15.67 -48.84 -40.77
N VAL A 26 16.05 -49.78 -39.92
CA VAL A 26 16.11 -49.57 -38.46
C VAL A 26 17.04 -48.41 -38.12
N GLU A 27 18.09 -48.19 -38.94
CA GLU A 27 19.01 -47.05 -38.81
C GLU A 27 18.32 -45.68 -38.96
N ASP A 28 17.29 -45.54 -39.81
CA ASP A 28 16.57 -44.27 -39.98
C ASP A 28 15.73 -43.91 -38.74
N LEU A 29 15.13 -44.92 -38.10
CA LEU A 29 14.39 -44.74 -36.85
C LEU A 29 15.30 -44.39 -35.68
N GLU A 30 16.49 -44.99 -35.62
CA GLU A 30 17.50 -44.70 -34.60
C GLU A 30 17.98 -43.24 -34.72
N GLY A 31 18.28 -42.78 -35.94
CA GLY A 31 18.66 -41.39 -36.19
C GLY A 31 17.57 -40.36 -35.87
N GLU A 32 16.29 -40.70 -36.07
CA GLU A 32 15.16 -39.85 -35.68
C GLU A 32 14.99 -39.79 -34.15
N LEU A 33 15.17 -40.92 -33.46
CA LEU A 33 15.10 -41.01 -32.00
C LEU A 33 16.21 -40.18 -31.33
N GLU A 34 17.45 -40.25 -31.83
CA GLU A 34 18.55 -39.44 -31.33
C GLU A 34 18.30 -37.94 -31.49
N LYS A 35 17.70 -37.52 -32.62
CA LYS A 35 17.33 -36.12 -32.83
C LYS A 35 16.25 -35.68 -31.82
N LYS A 36 15.26 -36.55 -31.56
CA LYS A 36 14.19 -36.28 -30.59
C LYS A 36 14.72 -36.18 -29.16
N ILE A 37 15.63 -37.07 -28.76
CA ILE A 37 16.32 -37.01 -27.46
C ILE A 37 17.07 -35.69 -27.31
N ARG A 38 17.86 -35.28 -28.32
CA ARG A 38 18.60 -34.01 -28.29
C ARG A 38 17.69 -32.79 -28.16
N LEU A 39 16.55 -32.78 -28.85
CA LEU A 39 15.56 -31.72 -28.74
C LEU A 39 14.96 -31.65 -27.34
N LEU A 40 14.54 -32.78 -26.79
CA LEU A 40 13.97 -32.86 -25.44
C LEU A 40 14.99 -32.46 -24.36
N GLU A 41 16.25 -32.83 -24.51
CA GLU A 41 17.31 -32.39 -23.59
C GLU A 41 17.52 -30.88 -23.63
N LYS A 42 17.47 -30.28 -24.82
CA LYS A 42 17.57 -28.83 -25.01
C LYS A 42 16.37 -28.11 -24.39
N GLU A 43 15.17 -28.61 -24.63
CA GLU A 43 13.93 -28.07 -24.05
C GLU A 43 13.95 -28.16 -22.52
N ARG A 44 14.36 -29.30 -21.95
CA ARG A 44 14.49 -29.47 -20.49
C ARG A 44 15.50 -28.51 -19.88
N LYS A 45 16.62 -28.25 -20.57
CA LYS A 45 17.62 -27.26 -20.13
C LYS A 45 17.04 -25.83 -20.16
N ASN A 46 16.29 -25.49 -21.20
CA ASN A 46 15.64 -24.18 -21.31
C ASN A 46 14.59 -23.98 -20.21
N LEU A 47 13.71 -24.96 -19.97
CA LEU A 47 12.70 -24.92 -18.92
C LEU A 47 13.30 -24.74 -17.52
N ARG A 48 14.43 -25.41 -17.24
CA ARG A 48 15.16 -25.22 -15.98
C ARG A 48 15.70 -23.80 -15.82
N LYS A 49 16.27 -23.24 -16.89
CA LYS A 49 16.79 -21.87 -16.88
C LYS A 49 15.68 -20.84 -16.69
N GLU A 50 14.54 -21.03 -17.36
CA GLU A 50 13.36 -20.18 -17.21
C GLU A 50 12.80 -20.25 -15.79
N THR A 51 12.66 -21.46 -15.23
CA THR A 51 12.20 -21.65 -13.84
C THR A 51 13.14 -20.96 -12.85
N GLN A 52 14.46 -21.09 -13.05
CA GLN A 52 15.46 -20.42 -12.19
C GLN A 52 15.37 -18.90 -12.31
N SER A 53 15.20 -18.37 -13.53
CA SER A 53 15.02 -16.93 -13.76
C SER A 53 13.75 -16.42 -13.08
N HIS A 54 12.65 -17.17 -13.16
CA HIS A 54 11.39 -16.80 -12.53
C HIS A 54 11.51 -16.80 -11.00
N HIS A 55 12.19 -17.79 -10.44
CA HIS A 55 12.47 -17.85 -9.00
C HIS A 55 13.29 -16.63 -8.53
N GLN A 56 14.36 -16.29 -9.25
CA GLN A 56 15.17 -15.10 -8.94
C GLN A 56 14.35 -13.80 -9.00
N HIS A 57 13.44 -13.69 -9.97
CA HIS A 57 12.58 -12.51 -10.09
C HIS A 57 11.60 -12.40 -8.91
N ILE A 58 11.02 -13.53 -8.48
CA ILE A 58 10.16 -13.58 -7.29
C ILE A 58 10.94 -13.17 -6.05
N ASP A 59 12.14 -13.71 -5.84
CA ASP A 59 12.96 -13.40 -4.66
C ASP A 59 13.33 -11.91 -4.61
N GLN A 60 13.68 -11.31 -5.76
CA GLN A 60 13.92 -9.87 -5.86
C GLN A 60 12.67 -9.05 -5.51
N GLY A 61 11.50 -9.49 -5.98
CA GLY A 61 10.22 -8.87 -5.65
C GLY A 61 9.92 -8.94 -4.16
N ILE A 62 10.16 -10.09 -3.52
CA ILE A 62 9.99 -10.29 -2.08
C ILE A 62 10.92 -9.36 -1.30
N ASN A 63 12.21 -9.31 -1.66
CA ASN A 63 13.17 -8.43 -0.98
C ASN A 63 12.78 -6.96 -1.09
N THR A 64 12.34 -6.52 -2.28
CA THR A 64 11.86 -5.14 -2.50
C THR A 64 10.65 -4.82 -1.61
N LEU A 65 9.72 -5.77 -1.46
CA LEU A 65 8.56 -5.60 -0.59
C LEU A 65 8.95 -5.56 0.89
N GLN A 66 9.88 -6.41 1.31
CA GLN A 66 10.40 -6.43 2.67
C GLN A 66 11.10 -5.11 3.03
N GLU A 67 11.92 -4.57 2.14
CA GLU A 67 12.56 -3.25 2.31
C GLU A 67 11.52 -2.15 2.47
N ARG A 68 10.50 -2.11 1.59
CA ARG A 68 9.40 -1.13 1.71
C ARG A 68 8.59 -1.27 2.99
N ILE A 69 8.33 -2.49 3.45
CA ILE A 69 7.65 -2.74 4.71
C ILE A 69 8.50 -2.22 5.86
N ALA A 70 9.80 -2.50 5.87
CA ALA A 70 10.71 -2.02 6.90
C ALA A 70 10.79 -0.48 6.93
N GLU A 71 10.83 0.18 5.77
CA GLU A 71 10.77 1.64 5.67
C GLU A 71 9.45 2.20 6.24
N LEU A 72 8.32 1.58 5.90
CA LEU A 72 7.00 1.98 6.41
C LEU A 72 6.89 1.76 7.92
N GLU A 73 7.34 0.62 8.43
CA GLU A 73 7.38 0.32 9.87
C GLU A 73 8.29 1.28 10.62
N GLN A 74 9.47 1.60 10.06
CA GLN A 74 10.39 2.57 10.65
C GLN A 74 9.78 3.98 10.71
N SER A 75 9.07 4.40 9.66
CA SER A 75 8.34 5.68 9.65
C SER A 75 7.24 5.74 10.73
N LEU A 76 6.60 4.61 11.06
CA LEU A 76 5.61 4.53 12.13
C LEU A 76 6.26 4.56 13.52
N THR A 77 7.50 4.07 13.67
CA THR A 77 8.21 4.10 14.95
C THR A 77 8.92 5.43 15.24
N ASP A 78 9.44 6.10 14.20
CA ASP A 78 10.07 7.44 14.34
C ASP A 78 9.04 8.54 14.57
N TYR A 79 7.81 8.36 14.04
CA TYR A 79 6.63 9.14 14.40
C TYR A 79 5.71 8.36 15.34
N SER A 80 6.28 7.77 16.40
CA SER A 80 5.49 7.35 17.56
C SER A 80 4.88 8.60 18.20
N TYR A 81 3.79 9.11 17.61
CA TYR A 81 2.81 9.86 18.34
C TYR A 81 2.31 8.88 19.41
N PRO A 82 2.60 9.11 20.70
CA PRO A 82 2.23 8.19 21.75
C PRO A 82 0.71 8.19 21.82
N GLN A 83 0.09 7.26 21.09
CA GLN A 83 -1.34 6.99 21.07
C GLN A 83 -2.23 8.24 21.22
N GLY A 84 -1.89 9.34 20.53
CA GLY A 84 -2.58 10.64 20.64
C GLY A 84 -2.63 11.23 22.07
N TYR A 85 -2.02 12.39 22.28
CA TYR A 85 -2.27 13.14 23.52
C TYR A 85 -3.76 13.53 23.61
N LYS A 86 -4.53 12.84 24.46
CA LYS A 86 -5.91 13.20 24.76
C LYS A 86 -5.92 14.23 25.88
N LEU A 87 -6.08 15.51 25.52
CA LEU A 87 -6.31 16.57 26.49
C LEU A 87 -7.82 16.68 26.76
N SER A 88 -8.22 16.58 28.02
CA SER A 88 -9.61 16.77 28.45
C SER A 88 -9.72 18.03 29.30
N PHE A 89 -10.54 18.97 28.86
CA PHE A 89 -10.78 20.23 29.56
C PHE A 89 -12.16 20.17 30.24
N PRO A 90 -12.25 20.25 31.57
CA PRO A 90 -13.52 20.29 32.28
C PRO A 90 -14.23 21.62 32.01
N VAL A 91 -15.54 21.55 31.75
CA VAL A 91 -16.41 22.66 31.35
C VAL A 91 -16.43 23.83 32.36
N ARG A 92 -16.05 23.59 33.63
CA ARG A 92 -16.24 24.53 34.75
C ARG A 92 -14.96 25.15 35.32
N THR A 93 -13.82 25.05 34.63
CA THR A 93 -12.58 25.69 35.11
C THR A 93 -11.84 26.42 34.01
N ASN A 94 -11.63 27.71 34.21
CA ASN A 94 -10.99 28.68 33.33
C ASN A 94 -9.44 28.64 33.35
N TYR A 95 -8.83 27.54 33.82
CA TYR A 95 -7.38 27.47 34.06
C TYR A 95 -6.72 26.19 33.52
N MET A 96 -7.44 25.35 32.78
CA MET A 96 -6.85 24.17 32.17
C MET A 96 -6.33 24.53 30.78
N TYR A 97 -5.01 24.59 30.63
CA TYR A 97 -4.35 24.83 29.35
C TYR A 97 -3.18 23.85 29.17
N GLY A 98 -2.92 23.47 27.92
CA GLY A 98 -1.67 22.81 27.56
C GLY A 98 -0.58 23.87 27.38
N LEU A 99 0.56 23.72 28.08
CA LEU A 99 1.71 24.60 27.90
C LEU A 99 2.74 23.94 26.99
N VAL A 100 3.05 24.59 25.87
CA VAL A 100 4.22 24.23 25.06
C VAL A 100 5.46 24.72 25.80
N ARG A 101 6.25 23.80 26.37
CA ARG A 101 7.46 24.13 27.16
C ARG A 101 8.67 24.57 26.33
N ARG A 102 8.58 24.45 25.01
CA ARG A 102 9.62 24.87 24.07
C ARG A 102 9.28 26.24 23.53
N ASN A 103 10.30 27.06 23.26
CA ASN A 103 10.09 28.34 22.58
C ASN A 103 9.49 28.08 21.20
N ILE A 104 8.34 28.70 20.95
CA ILE A 104 7.72 28.75 19.63
C ILE A 104 8.40 29.93 18.91
N PRO A 105 9.09 29.70 17.78
CA PRO A 105 9.69 30.79 17.00
C PRO A 105 8.60 31.71 16.43
N GLU A 106 9.00 32.87 15.92
CA GLU A 106 8.10 33.74 15.15
C GLU A 106 7.52 32.95 13.96
N MET A 107 6.19 32.90 13.88
CA MET A 107 5.46 32.08 12.91
C MET A 107 4.94 32.95 11.77
N TYR A 108 5.50 32.81 10.57
CA TYR A 108 4.98 33.44 9.35
C TYR A 108 3.90 32.58 8.67
N ALA A 109 3.83 31.30 9.04
CA ALA A 109 2.83 30.34 8.60
C ALA A 109 2.71 29.24 9.66
N PHE A 110 1.52 28.64 9.78
CA PHE A 110 1.30 27.51 10.67
C PHE A 110 0.25 26.56 10.08
N THR A 111 0.21 25.34 10.60
CA THR A 111 -0.82 24.36 10.29
C THR A 111 -1.28 23.72 11.59
N ALA A 112 -2.58 23.65 11.81
CA ALA A 112 -3.17 23.00 12.97
C ALA A 112 -4.17 21.94 12.50
N CYS A 113 -3.90 20.68 12.84
CA CYS A 113 -4.79 19.56 12.56
C CYS A 113 -5.45 19.13 13.87
N LEU A 114 -6.72 19.47 14.05
CA LEU A 114 -7.47 19.16 15.27
C LEU A 114 -8.65 18.23 14.95
N TRP A 115 -8.89 17.27 15.85
CA TRP A 115 -10.14 16.52 15.90
C TRP A 115 -10.89 16.90 17.16
N LEU A 116 -11.93 17.71 17.01
CA LEU A 116 -12.70 18.23 18.14
C LEU A 116 -13.98 17.42 18.30
N LYS A 117 -14.21 16.91 19.50
CA LYS A 117 -15.49 16.32 19.91
C LYS A 117 -16.02 17.11 21.11
N PRO A 118 -17.06 17.94 20.95
CA PRO A 118 -17.67 18.63 22.08
C PRO A 118 -18.28 17.60 23.05
N ALA A 119 -18.12 17.84 24.36
CA ALA A 119 -18.71 16.99 25.40
C ALA A 119 -20.22 17.25 25.59
N GLU A 120 -20.65 18.51 25.42
CA GLU A 120 -22.04 19.00 25.39
C GLU A 120 -22.11 20.20 24.41
N SER A 121 -23.27 20.82 24.21
CA SER A 121 -23.41 22.11 23.49
C SER A 121 -22.64 23.22 24.22
N GLY A 122 -21.33 23.23 24.06
CA GLY A 122 -20.41 24.04 24.84
C GLY A 122 -19.84 25.18 24.03
N ILE A 123 -19.92 26.40 24.59
CA ILE A 123 -19.06 27.51 24.17
C ILE A 123 -17.65 27.25 24.68
N GLY A 124 -16.65 27.51 23.85
CA GLY A 124 -15.27 27.50 24.31
C GLY A 124 -14.26 27.94 23.27
N THR A 125 -13.03 28.04 23.74
CA THR A 125 -11.84 28.37 22.95
C THR A 125 -10.92 27.15 22.91
N PRO A 126 -11.16 26.18 22.01
CA PRO A 126 -10.32 24.98 21.91
C PRO A 126 -8.86 25.29 21.58
N PHE A 127 -8.58 26.43 20.94
CA PHE A 127 -7.23 26.85 20.58
C PHE A 127 -7.11 28.37 20.58
N SER A 128 -6.02 28.89 21.16
CA SER A 128 -5.67 30.31 21.10
C SER A 128 -4.16 30.47 21.11
N TYR A 129 -3.66 31.40 20.32
CA TYR A 129 -2.27 31.82 20.29
C TYR A 129 -2.19 33.33 20.56
N ALA A 130 -1.19 33.72 21.33
CA ALA A 130 -0.93 35.11 21.70
C ALA A 130 0.58 35.37 21.63
N VAL A 131 0.93 36.54 21.13
CA VAL A 131 2.29 37.10 21.18
C VAL A 131 2.37 38.16 22.27
N PRO A 132 3.58 38.52 22.74
CA PRO A 132 3.75 39.45 23.87
C PRO A 132 2.99 40.78 23.74
N GLU A 133 2.82 41.29 22.52
CA GLU A 133 2.17 42.57 22.25
C GLU A 133 0.70 42.45 21.86
N GLN A 134 0.24 41.25 21.51
CA GLN A 134 -1.10 41.00 20.99
C GLN A 134 -1.71 39.74 21.62
N PRO A 135 -2.61 39.90 22.60
CA PRO A 135 -3.43 38.79 23.03
C PRO A 135 -4.33 38.34 21.87
N ASN A 136 -4.60 37.04 21.78
CA ASN A 136 -5.56 36.49 20.82
C ASN A 136 -5.22 36.82 19.35
N GLU A 137 -3.94 36.79 18.99
CA GLU A 137 -3.51 36.94 17.59
C GLU A 137 -4.21 35.91 16.68
N LEU A 138 -4.40 34.70 17.22
CA LEU A 138 -5.18 33.68 16.57
C LEU A 138 -6.05 32.92 17.56
N VAL A 139 -7.33 32.77 17.25
CA VAL A 139 -8.28 32.10 18.15
C VAL A 139 -9.25 31.25 17.36
N LEU A 140 -9.40 29.99 17.76
CA LEU A 140 -10.49 29.13 17.33
C LEU A 140 -11.58 29.15 18.40
N LEU A 141 -12.76 29.64 18.04
CA LEU A 141 -13.94 29.71 18.91
C LEU A 141 -14.99 28.70 18.47
N GLN A 142 -15.67 28.11 19.44
CA GLN A 142 -16.84 27.26 19.24
C GLN A 142 -18.04 27.90 19.95
N GLY A 143 -19.12 28.18 19.21
CA GLY A 143 -20.39 28.64 19.78
C GLY A 143 -21.35 27.48 20.08
N ILE A 144 -22.39 27.72 20.89
CA ILE A 144 -23.43 26.72 21.23
C ILE A 144 -24.20 26.25 19.98
N HIS A 145 -24.49 27.17 19.05
CA HIS A 145 -25.28 26.91 17.83
C HIS A 145 -24.59 27.41 16.55
N ASN A 146 -23.31 27.79 16.66
CA ASN A 146 -22.53 28.32 15.55
C ASN A 146 -21.46 27.30 15.13
N PRO A 147 -21.06 27.27 13.85
CA PRO A 147 -19.87 26.54 13.44
C PRO A 147 -18.62 27.07 14.18
N ALA A 148 -17.54 26.30 14.15
CA ALA A 148 -16.26 26.78 14.67
C ALA A 148 -15.77 27.97 13.82
N GLU A 149 -15.36 29.04 14.49
CA GLU A 149 -14.88 30.28 13.85
C GLU A 149 -13.39 30.45 14.14
N LEU A 150 -12.59 30.65 13.09
CA LEU A 150 -11.18 31.00 13.20
C LEU A 150 -11.04 32.51 13.05
N LEU A 151 -10.61 33.16 14.13
CA LEU A 151 -10.30 34.59 14.15
C LEU A 151 -8.78 34.75 14.02
N ILE A 152 -8.37 35.58 13.07
CA ILE A 152 -6.97 35.99 12.85
C ILE A 152 -6.96 37.50 12.96
N ASN A 153 -6.16 38.03 13.87
CA ASN A 153 -6.00 39.46 14.05
C ASN A 153 -4.72 39.90 13.33
N ASP A 154 -4.86 40.74 12.31
CA ASP A 154 -3.79 41.20 11.41
C ASP A 154 -3.34 42.65 11.68
N LYS A 155 -3.64 43.17 12.86
CA LYS A 155 -3.28 44.54 13.27
C LYS A 155 -1.79 44.86 13.16
#